data_AF-A0A067SG09-F1
#
_entry.id   AF-A0A067SG09-F1
#
_cell.length_a   1.000
_cell.length_b   1.000
_cell.length_c   1.000
_cell.angle_alpha   90.00
_cell.angle_beta   90.00
_cell.angle_gamma   90.00
#
_symmetry.space_group_name_H-M   'P 1'
#
loop_
_entity.id
_entity.type
_entity.pdbx_description
1 polymer ?
#
loop_
_entity_poly.entity_id
_entity_poly.type
_entity_poly.pdbx_seq_one_letter_code
_entity_poly.pdbx_strand_id
1 'polypeptide(L)'
;MNLKALDIKLCNIFLLLAPSFASIMDQFYDIKATESKIETLADRQVNKRKQLSNFHLEDGIKDKVQVTYLEQSKTWKLIRALDHNHAEEVVLRLQGVLCQKSLPPISQTFQIEPRQRHFLRQSATLTGLGSNNFIQAIQNVQEIHEIFGRNFPQGALENWNSATFEGHTAIDMNNRFFTLRKQATIEEIVPFSDTVDPYGILAGAISHDDQFVHTTENEVEYYELNEYEQEIK
;
A
#
# COMPACT_ATOMS: atom_id res chain seq x y z
N MET A 1 17.01 8.93 17.59
CA MET A 1 15.64 8.44 17.34
C MET A 1 15.69 7.72 16.01
N ASN A 2 15.77 6.38 16.03
CA ASN A 2 15.89 5.56 14.81
C ASN A 2 14.49 5.35 14.23
N LEU A 3 14.10 6.18 13.27
CA LEU A 3 12.94 5.91 12.42
C LEU A 3 13.34 4.77 11.48
N LYS A 4 12.68 3.61 11.62
CA LYS A 4 12.82 2.46 10.74
C LYS A 4 11.49 2.30 10.03
N ALA A 5 11.53 2.37 8.70
CA ALA A 5 10.41 2.32 7.76
C ALA A 5 9.52 3.57 7.73
N LEU A 6 9.56 4.24 6.58
CA LEU A 6 8.46 5.08 6.11
C LEU A 6 7.46 4.15 5.43
N ASP A 7 6.32 3.91 6.07
CA ASP A 7 5.19 3.20 5.46
C ASP A 7 4.42 4.22 4.62
N ILE A 8 4.72 4.29 3.32
CA ILE A 8 3.85 5.01 2.39
C ILE A 8 2.61 4.13 2.21
N LYS A 9 1.52 4.47 2.91
CA LYS A 9 0.19 3.88 2.66
C LYS A 9 -0.26 4.25 1.24
N LEU A 10 0.15 3.45 0.25
CA LEU A 10 -0.49 3.36 -1.06
C LEU A 10 -1.79 2.55 -0.89
N CYS A 11 -2.70 3.04 -0.05
CA CYS A 11 -3.90 2.29 0.30
C CYS A 11 -5.07 2.65 -0.62
N ASN A 12 -5.12 1.99 -1.76
CA ASN A 12 -6.35 1.59 -2.45
C ASN A 12 -5.88 0.63 -3.56
N ILE A 13 -5.60 -0.61 -3.16
CA ILE A 13 -5.26 -1.66 -4.12
C ILE A 13 -6.56 -2.05 -4.83
N PHE A 14 -6.81 -1.43 -5.98
CA PHE A 14 -7.79 -1.96 -6.93
C PHE A 14 -7.17 -3.18 -7.59
N LEU A 15 -7.35 -4.34 -6.95
CA LEU A 15 -7.09 -5.63 -7.59
C LEU A 15 -8.18 -5.85 -8.64
N LEU A 16 -7.93 -5.35 -9.84
CA LEU A 16 -8.54 -5.94 -11.02
C LEU A 16 -7.88 -7.29 -11.22
N LEU A 17 -8.45 -8.30 -10.57
CA LEU A 17 -8.19 -9.70 -10.85
C LEU A 17 -8.71 -9.97 -12.28
N ALA A 18 -7.89 -9.64 -13.28
CA ALA A 18 -7.93 -10.46 -14.47
C ALA A 18 -7.62 -11.90 -14.01
N PRO A 19 -8.37 -12.92 -14.49
CA PRO A 19 -8.17 -14.30 -14.07
C PRO A 19 -6.85 -14.84 -14.63
N SER A 20 -5.74 -14.42 -14.04
CA SER A 20 -4.42 -14.95 -14.31
C SER A 20 -3.58 -14.78 -13.05
N PHE A 21 -3.68 -15.77 -12.17
CA PHE A 21 -2.65 -16.01 -11.17
C PHE A 21 -1.37 -16.39 -11.91
N ALA A 22 -0.56 -15.41 -12.28
CA ALA A 22 0.75 -15.66 -12.87
C ALA A 22 1.78 -15.66 -11.72
N SER A 23 2.08 -16.83 -11.14
CA SER A 23 3.33 -16.95 -10.38
C SER A 23 4.55 -16.87 -11.30
N ILE A 24 4.32 -16.98 -12.62
CA ILE A 24 5.20 -16.77 -13.78
C ILE A 24 4.27 -16.29 -14.92
N MET A 25 4.63 -15.24 -15.69
CA MET A 25 3.90 -14.96 -16.93
C MET A 25 4.26 -16.04 -17.95
N ASP A 26 3.28 -16.86 -18.33
CA ASP A 26 3.54 -17.90 -19.33
C ASP A 26 3.61 -17.31 -20.75
N GLN A 27 4.02 -18.15 -21.70
CA GLN A 27 4.15 -17.75 -23.12
C GLN A 27 2.82 -17.32 -23.78
N PHE A 28 1.67 -17.56 -23.14
CA PHE A 28 0.35 -17.21 -23.64
C PHE A 28 -0.18 -15.91 -23.02
N TYR A 29 0.54 -15.33 -22.06
CA TYR A 29 0.18 -14.08 -21.43
C TYR A 29 0.33 -12.91 -22.41
N ASP A 30 -0.78 -12.27 -22.77
CA ASP A 30 -0.76 -11.10 -23.65
C ASP A 30 -0.35 -9.84 -22.88
N ILE A 31 0.96 -9.62 -22.83
CA ILE A 31 1.59 -8.46 -22.18
C ILE A 31 1.05 -7.16 -22.76
N LYS A 32 0.91 -7.06 -24.09
CA LYS A 32 0.52 -5.82 -24.77
C LYS A 32 -0.95 -5.47 -24.55
N ALA A 33 -1.84 -6.45 -24.63
CA ALA A 33 -3.25 -6.23 -24.30
C ALA A 33 -3.42 -5.84 -22.82
N THR A 34 -2.66 -6.47 -21.93
CA THR A 34 -2.70 -6.16 -20.50
C THR A 34 -2.17 -4.76 -20.20
N GLU A 35 -1.02 -4.38 -20.76
CA GLU A 35 -0.48 -3.01 -20.69
C GLU A 35 -1.53 -1.97 -21.11
N SER A 36 -2.18 -2.18 -22.27
CA SER A 36 -3.23 -1.28 -22.76
C SER A 36 -4.46 -1.24 -21.84
N LYS A 37 -4.80 -2.37 -21.20
CA LYS A 37 -5.90 -2.43 -20.23
C LYS A 37 -5.56 -1.64 -18.97
N ILE A 38 -4.35 -1.76 -18.43
CA ILE A 38 -3.88 -0.97 -17.27
C ILE A 38 -3.99 0.52 -17.55
N GLU A 39 -3.51 0.97 -18.72
CA GLU A 39 -3.56 2.37 -19.13
C GLU A 39 -5.01 2.89 -19.17
N THR A 40 -5.89 2.12 -19.82
CA THR A 40 -7.32 2.45 -19.92
C THR A 40 -7.98 2.53 -18.54
N LEU A 41 -7.61 1.65 -17.61
CA LEU A 41 -8.16 1.61 -16.26
C LEU A 41 -7.69 2.78 -15.41
N ALA A 42 -6.45 3.23 -15.58
CA ALA A 42 -5.92 4.43 -14.96
C ALA A 42 -6.63 5.68 -15.48
N ASP A 43 -6.83 5.77 -16.80
CA ASP A 43 -7.46 6.94 -17.45
C ASP A 43 -8.96 7.06 -17.13
N ARG A 44 -9.66 5.94 -16.91
CA ARG A 44 -11.08 5.90 -16.53
C ARG A 44 -11.34 6.31 -15.09
N GLN A 45 -10.31 6.54 -14.28
CA GLN A 45 -10.50 6.90 -12.87
C GLN A 45 -11.17 8.27 -12.73
N VAL A 46 -12.31 8.28 -12.04
CA VAL A 46 -13.13 9.49 -11.83
C VAL A 46 -12.34 10.58 -11.12
N ASN A 47 -11.48 10.21 -10.17
CA ASN A 47 -10.67 11.16 -9.41
C ASN A 47 -9.20 11.12 -9.85
N LYS A 48 -8.91 11.82 -10.95
CA LYS A 48 -7.56 11.90 -11.53
C LYS A 48 -6.50 12.40 -10.54
N ARG A 49 -6.86 13.32 -9.63
CA ARG A 49 -5.95 13.85 -8.59
C ARG A 49 -5.54 12.83 -7.53
N LYS A 50 -6.31 11.75 -7.38
CA LYS A 50 -5.96 10.64 -6.49
C LYS A 50 -5.12 9.57 -7.20
N GLN A 51 -4.87 9.70 -8.50
CA GLN A 51 -3.96 8.78 -9.18
C GLN A 51 -2.52 9.16 -8.88
N LEU A 52 -1.74 8.17 -8.48
CA LEU A 52 -0.31 8.32 -8.20
C LEU A 52 0.43 8.83 -9.43
N SER A 53 0.05 8.41 -10.64
CA SER A 53 0.62 8.90 -11.91
C SER A 53 0.43 10.40 -12.12
N ASN A 54 -0.59 11.01 -11.50
CA ASN A 54 -0.91 12.41 -11.67
C ASN A 54 -0.40 13.30 -10.52
N PHE A 55 0.31 12.74 -9.53
CA PHE A 55 0.74 13.45 -8.33
C PHE A 55 1.49 14.76 -8.65
N HIS A 56 2.38 14.71 -9.64
CA HIS A 56 3.24 15.84 -10.04
C HIS A 56 2.71 16.69 -11.20
N LEU A 57 1.57 16.35 -11.79
CA LEU A 57 1.00 17.14 -12.88
C LEU A 57 0.58 18.53 -12.41
N GLU A 58 0.40 19.47 -13.35
CA GLU A 58 0.03 20.87 -13.08
C GLU A 58 -1.26 20.99 -12.24
N ASP A 59 -2.21 20.08 -12.44
CA ASP A 59 -3.46 19.98 -11.68
C ASP A 59 -3.40 18.99 -10.50
N GLY A 60 -2.23 18.41 -10.26
CA GLY A 60 -1.90 17.47 -9.20
C GLY A 60 -1.84 18.11 -7.81
N ILE A 61 -1.27 17.37 -6.86
CA ILE A 61 -1.27 17.75 -5.44
C ILE A 61 0.14 17.95 -4.85
N LYS A 62 1.22 17.76 -5.63
CA LYS A 62 2.62 17.86 -5.16
C LYS A 62 2.91 19.14 -4.37
N ASP A 63 2.43 20.30 -4.85
CA ASP A 63 2.67 21.59 -4.19
C ASP A 63 1.69 21.91 -3.05
N LYS A 64 0.76 21.01 -2.75
CA LYS A 64 -0.30 21.16 -1.74
C LYS A 64 -0.13 20.20 -0.57
N VAL A 65 0.97 19.46 -0.54
CA VAL A 65 1.24 18.44 0.48
C VAL A 65 2.43 18.82 1.35
N GLN A 66 2.39 18.34 2.58
CA GLN A 66 3.48 18.48 3.55
C GLN A 66 3.60 17.20 4.37
N VAL A 67 4.77 16.98 4.95
CA VAL A 67 5.03 15.84 5.82
C VAL A 67 4.79 16.28 7.25
N THR A 68 3.87 15.59 7.94
CA THR A 68 3.46 15.93 9.30
C THR A 68 3.60 14.71 10.20
N TYR A 69 4.16 14.91 11.39
CA TYR A 69 4.14 13.90 12.43
C TYR A 69 2.79 13.94 13.16
N LEU A 70 2.11 12.80 13.22
CA LEU A 70 0.85 12.65 13.92
C LEU A 70 1.10 11.98 15.27
N GLU A 71 0.93 12.74 16.37
CA GLU A 71 1.13 12.22 17.74
C GLU A 71 0.18 11.07 18.08
N GLN A 72 -1.03 11.11 17.54
CA GLN A 72 -2.08 10.11 17.77
C GLN A 72 -1.59 8.72 17.37
N SER A 73 -1.02 8.58 16.17
CA SER A 73 -0.51 7.31 15.63
C SER A 73 0.99 7.13 15.72
N LYS A 74 1.71 8.14 16.21
CA LYS A 74 3.18 8.19 16.25
C LYS A 74 3.80 7.86 14.89
N THR A 75 3.17 8.32 13.82
CA THR A 75 3.62 8.12 12.43
C THR A 75 3.83 9.44 11.71
N TRP A 76 4.66 9.42 10.67
CA TRP A 76 4.82 10.52 9.73
C TRP A 76 3.94 10.27 8.52
N LYS A 77 3.11 11.25 8.16
CA LYS A 77 2.17 11.13 7.05
C LYS A 77 2.32 12.27 6.06
N LEU A 78 1.97 12.00 4.82
CA LEU A 78 1.81 13.02 3.80
C LEU A 78 0.40 13.61 3.94
N ILE A 79 0.32 14.89 4.29
CA ILE A 79 -0.92 15.58 4.59
C ILE A 79 -1.16 16.68 3.56
N ARG A 80 -2.39 16.77 3.06
CA ARG A 80 -2.83 17.82 2.16
C ARG A 80 -3.77 18.77 2.89
N ALA A 81 -3.47 20.07 2.87
CA ALA A 81 -4.40 21.08 3.33
C ALA A 81 -5.52 21.25 2.30
N LEU A 82 -6.77 21.16 2.75
CA LEU A 82 -7.96 21.44 1.93
C LEU A 82 -8.42 22.88 2.13
N ASP A 83 -8.37 23.36 3.37
CA ASP A 83 -8.61 24.75 3.76
C ASP A 83 -7.86 25.07 5.09
N HIS A 84 -8.20 26.18 5.77
CA HIS A 84 -7.53 26.62 7.00
C HIS A 84 -7.67 25.65 8.19
N ASN A 85 -8.74 24.85 8.25
CA ASN A 85 -9.05 23.98 9.38
C ASN A 85 -9.15 22.50 9.00
N HIS A 86 -9.22 22.18 7.71
CA HIS A 86 -9.34 20.82 7.21
C HIS A 86 -8.09 20.40 6.46
N ALA A 87 -7.51 19.30 6.92
CA ALA A 87 -6.42 18.61 6.26
C ALA A 87 -6.76 17.11 6.17
N GLU A 88 -6.35 16.48 5.09
CA GLU A 88 -6.56 15.05 4.86
C GLU A 88 -5.23 14.33 4.67
N GLU A 89 -5.20 13.05 5.07
CA GLU A 89 -4.13 12.15 4.66
C GLU A 89 -4.18 11.92 3.15
N VAL A 90 -3.02 12.01 2.50
CA VAL A 90 -2.90 11.77 1.07
C VAL A 90 -2.89 10.27 0.82
N VAL A 91 -3.98 9.79 0.21
CA VAL A 91 -4.14 8.41 -0.21
C VAL A 91 -4.23 8.35 -1.72
N LEU A 92 -3.19 7.77 -2.35
CA LEU A 92 -3.05 7.68 -3.81
C LEU A 92 -3.39 6.27 -4.32
N ARG A 93 -3.75 6.22 -5.60
CA ARG A 93 -4.22 5.03 -6.31
C ARG A 93 -3.26 4.67 -7.43
N LEU A 94 -3.11 3.38 -7.66
CA LEU A 94 -2.25 2.81 -8.69
C LEU A 94 -2.93 1.59 -9.30
N GLN A 95 -2.89 1.46 -10.62
CA GLN A 95 -3.35 0.28 -11.33
C GLN A 95 -2.14 -0.49 -11.88
N GLY A 96 -2.14 -1.80 -11.73
CA GLY A 96 -1.07 -2.67 -12.22
C GLY A 96 -1.45 -4.14 -12.09
N VAL A 97 -0.57 -5.02 -12.57
CA VAL A 97 -0.70 -6.47 -12.50
C VAL A 97 -0.08 -6.97 -11.21
N LEU A 98 -0.82 -7.77 -10.46
CA LEU A 98 -0.32 -8.42 -9.25
C LEU A 98 0.64 -9.56 -9.61
N CYS A 99 1.92 -9.35 -9.30
CA CYS A 99 2.99 -10.28 -9.63
C CYS A 99 3.29 -11.23 -8.46
N GLN A 100 3.32 -10.67 -7.26
CA GLN A 100 3.61 -11.39 -6.02
C GLN A 100 2.69 -10.90 -4.92
N LYS A 101 2.29 -11.80 -4.03
CA LYS A 101 1.47 -11.43 -2.88
C LYS A 101 1.74 -12.33 -1.68
N SER A 102 1.67 -11.72 -0.50
CA SER A 102 1.53 -12.38 0.79
C SER A 102 0.37 -11.69 1.49
N LEU A 103 -0.86 -12.13 1.21
CA LEU A 103 -2.08 -11.49 1.71
C LEU A 103 -2.90 -12.48 2.54
N PRO A 104 -3.71 -11.99 3.49
CA PRO A 104 -4.75 -12.78 4.15
C PRO A 104 -5.75 -13.42 3.17
N PRO A 105 -6.55 -14.42 3.61
CA PRO A 105 -6.59 -14.97 4.96
C PRO A 105 -5.36 -15.83 5.27
N ILE A 106 -4.86 -15.74 6.51
CA ILE A 106 -3.84 -16.67 7.00
C ILE A 106 -4.52 -18.03 7.22
N SER A 107 -4.44 -18.87 6.22
CA SER A 107 -5.17 -20.15 6.17
C SER A 107 -4.36 -21.34 6.67
N GLN A 108 -3.03 -21.23 6.69
CA GLN A 108 -2.17 -22.28 7.23
C GLN A 108 -1.93 -22.04 8.72
N THR A 109 -2.19 -23.04 9.54
CA THR A 109 -1.86 -23.00 10.96
C THR A 109 -0.35 -23.12 11.14
N PHE A 110 0.28 -22.07 11.65
CA PHE A 110 1.68 -22.09 12.08
C PHE A 110 1.83 -21.36 13.39
N GLN A 111 2.85 -21.73 14.16
CA GLN A 111 3.18 -21.02 15.39
C GLN A 111 4.04 -19.80 15.06
N ILE A 112 3.57 -18.64 15.49
CA ILE A 112 4.33 -17.38 15.36
C ILE A 112 5.24 -17.26 16.58
N GLU A 113 6.55 -17.40 16.36
CA GLU A 113 7.52 -17.15 17.42
C GLU A 113 7.56 -15.65 17.77
N PRO A 114 7.80 -15.28 19.05
CA PRO A 114 7.86 -13.88 19.46
C PRO A 114 8.78 -12.99 18.61
N ARG A 115 9.95 -13.51 18.22
CA ARG A 115 10.92 -12.79 17.37
C ARG A 115 10.43 -12.53 15.95
N GLN A 116 9.47 -13.31 15.44
CA GLN A 116 8.96 -13.20 14.08
C GLN A 116 7.89 -12.11 13.95
N ARG A 117 7.18 -11.77 15.04
CA ARG A 117 6.06 -10.81 15.05
C ARG A 117 6.42 -9.46 14.42
N HIS A 118 7.60 -8.93 14.72
CA HIS A 118 8.10 -7.66 14.13
C HIS A 118 8.26 -7.69 12.61
N PHE A 119 8.37 -8.87 12.02
CA PHE A 119 8.63 -9.07 10.60
C PHE A 119 7.40 -9.55 9.84
N LEU A 120 6.31 -9.86 10.54
CA LEU A 120 5.07 -10.31 9.90
C LEU A 120 4.36 -9.14 9.23
N ARG A 121 4.18 -9.27 7.92
CA ARG A 121 3.60 -8.27 7.04
C ARG A 121 2.72 -8.93 6.00
N GLN A 122 1.74 -8.18 5.55
CA GLN A 122 1.06 -8.42 4.29
C GLN A 122 1.73 -7.61 3.20
N SER A 123 1.89 -8.19 2.01
CA SER A 123 2.54 -7.52 0.89
C SER A 123 1.91 -7.85 -0.46
N ALA A 124 2.08 -6.91 -1.39
CA ALA A 124 1.68 -7.04 -2.78
C ALA A 124 2.71 -6.32 -3.65
N THR A 125 3.13 -6.99 -4.73
CA THR A 125 4.02 -6.41 -5.73
C THR A 125 3.25 -6.23 -7.04
N LEU A 126 3.22 -5.00 -7.54
CA LEU A 126 2.55 -4.65 -8.79
C LEU A 126 3.56 -4.31 -9.89
N THR A 127 3.26 -4.65 -11.14
CA THR A 127 3.97 -4.12 -12.32
C THR A 127 2.98 -3.50 -13.31
N GLY A 128 3.43 -2.48 -14.04
CA GLY A 128 2.65 -1.87 -15.13
C GLY A 128 2.89 -2.47 -16.50
N LEU A 129 3.79 -3.47 -16.62
CA LEU A 129 4.19 -4.08 -17.90
C LEU A 129 4.66 -3.09 -18.98
N GLY A 130 5.13 -1.90 -18.59
CA GLY A 130 5.54 -0.84 -19.51
C GLY A 130 4.52 0.29 -19.71
N SER A 131 3.35 0.23 -19.04
CA SER A 131 2.36 1.32 -19.03
C SER A 131 2.99 2.67 -18.65
N ASN A 132 2.64 3.72 -19.40
CA ASN A 132 3.15 5.07 -19.17
C ASN A 132 2.66 5.61 -17.82
N ASN A 133 1.37 5.42 -17.52
CA ASN A 133 0.79 5.77 -16.22
C ASN A 133 1.55 5.10 -15.06
N PHE A 134 1.92 3.82 -15.20
CA PHE A 134 2.67 3.11 -14.16
C PHE A 134 4.12 3.60 -14.02
N ILE A 135 4.81 3.86 -15.14
CA ILE A 135 6.16 4.43 -15.13
C ILE A 135 6.16 5.80 -14.46
N GLN A 136 5.18 6.65 -14.78
CA GLN A 136 5.01 7.95 -14.13
C GLN A 136 4.72 7.79 -12.64
N ALA A 137 3.93 6.80 -12.25
CA ALA A 137 3.66 6.51 -10.84
C ALA A 137 4.95 6.15 -10.07
N ILE A 138 5.83 5.31 -10.63
CA ILE A 138 7.15 5.00 -10.03
C ILE A 138 7.96 6.27 -9.81
N GLN A 139 8.03 7.15 -10.81
CA GLN A 139 8.74 8.43 -10.70
C GLN A 139 8.14 9.28 -9.57
N ASN A 140 6.81 9.36 -9.48
CA ASN A 140 6.13 10.13 -8.45
C ASN A 140 6.33 9.54 -7.04
N VAL A 141 6.53 8.22 -6.88
CA VAL A 141 6.92 7.64 -5.57
C VAL A 141 8.31 8.11 -5.17
N GLN A 142 9.26 8.16 -6.12
CA GLN A 142 10.58 8.72 -5.85
C GLN A 142 10.48 10.18 -5.40
N GLU A 143 9.62 10.98 -6.01
CA GLU A 143 9.40 12.36 -5.58
C GLU A 143 8.78 12.46 -4.17
N ILE A 144 7.79 11.61 -3.87
CA ILE A 144 7.21 11.53 -2.53
C ILE A 144 8.31 11.18 -1.52
N HIS A 145 9.17 10.20 -1.84
CA HIS A 145 10.31 9.83 -1.01
C HIS A 145 11.25 11.01 -0.77
N GLU A 146 11.54 11.82 -1.79
CA GLU A 146 12.33 13.04 -1.64
C GLU A 146 11.65 14.09 -0.75
N ILE A 147 10.33 14.25 -0.86
CA ILE A 147 9.54 15.15 0.01
C ILE A 147 9.69 14.70 1.47
N PHE A 148 9.60 13.40 1.75
CA PHE A 148 9.90 12.86 3.09
C PHE A 148 11.36 13.12 3.45
N GLY A 149 12.32 12.81 2.57
CA GLY A 149 13.76 12.96 2.81
C GLY A 149 14.18 14.36 3.26
N ARG A 150 13.51 15.42 2.78
CA ARG A 150 13.75 16.82 3.23
C ARG A 150 13.38 17.07 4.70
N ASN A 151 12.54 16.23 5.29
CA ASN A 151 12.05 16.37 6.67
C ASN A 151 12.85 15.52 7.68
N PHE A 152 13.78 14.68 7.22
CA PHE A 152 14.58 13.83 8.11
C PHE A 152 16.09 14.10 7.97
N PRO A 153 16.87 13.84 9.03
CA PRO A 153 18.32 13.83 8.93
C PRO A 153 18.80 12.84 7.86
N GLN A 154 19.94 13.13 7.25
CA GLN A 154 20.57 12.24 6.27
C GLN A 154 20.78 10.85 6.87
N GLY A 155 20.33 9.81 6.14
CA GLY A 155 20.43 8.41 6.54
C GLY A 155 19.38 7.94 7.55
N ALA A 156 18.45 8.81 7.99
CA ALA A 156 17.33 8.40 8.85
C ALA A 156 16.15 7.81 8.06
N LEU A 157 16.03 8.14 6.78
CA LEU A 157 15.05 7.56 5.87
C LEU A 157 15.71 6.43 5.06
N GLU A 158 15.06 5.26 5.03
CA GLU A 158 15.50 4.13 4.21
C GLU A 158 15.40 4.50 2.73
N ASN A 159 16.40 4.10 1.93
CA ASN A 159 16.37 4.34 0.49
C ASN A 159 15.20 3.58 -0.14
N TRP A 160 14.37 4.27 -0.91
CA TRP A 160 13.37 3.62 -1.74
C TRP A 160 13.98 3.21 -3.07
N ASN A 161 13.64 2.00 -3.52
CA ASN A 161 14.00 1.50 -4.84
C ASN A 161 12.79 0.78 -5.43
N SER A 162 12.57 0.93 -6.74
CA SER A 162 11.58 0.10 -7.44
C SER A 162 12.03 -1.36 -7.47
N ALA A 163 11.06 -2.27 -7.39
CA ALA A 163 11.28 -3.69 -7.63
C ALA A 163 11.38 -3.98 -9.13
N THR A 164 11.71 -5.23 -9.48
CA THR A 164 11.68 -5.72 -10.86
C THR A 164 11.02 -7.09 -10.88
N PHE A 165 10.12 -7.32 -11.84
CA PHE A 165 9.48 -8.60 -12.07
C PHE A 165 9.56 -8.94 -13.55
N GLU A 166 10.23 -10.05 -13.88
CA GLU A 166 10.41 -10.54 -15.26
C GLU A 166 10.91 -9.45 -16.25
N GLY A 167 11.79 -8.57 -15.78
CA GLY A 167 12.37 -7.48 -16.59
C GLY A 167 11.52 -6.20 -16.66
N HIS A 168 10.33 -6.19 -16.06
CA HIS A 168 9.49 -4.99 -15.92
C HIS A 168 9.66 -4.34 -14.55
N THR A 169 9.65 -3.00 -14.51
CA THR A 169 9.67 -2.26 -13.24
C THR A 169 8.41 -2.53 -12.44
N ALA A 170 8.57 -2.66 -11.12
CA ALA A 170 7.50 -3.01 -10.20
C ALA A 170 7.56 -2.15 -8.92
N ILE A 171 6.45 -2.09 -8.20
CA ILE A 171 6.34 -1.45 -6.88
C ILE A 171 6.00 -2.54 -5.87
N ASP A 172 6.84 -2.69 -4.85
CA ASP A 172 6.54 -3.51 -3.69
C ASP A 172 5.86 -2.66 -2.61
N MET A 173 4.73 -3.15 -2.12
CA MET A 173 3.94 -2.53 -1.06
C MET A 173 3.76 -3.53 0.06
N ASN A 174 3.99 -3.10 1.30
CA ASN A 174 3.74 -3.94 2.46
C ASN A 174 3.09 -3.14 3.59
N ASN A 175 2.38 -3.84 4.46
CA ASN A 175 1.86 -3.30 5.72
C ASN A 175 2.10 -4.33 6.83
N ARG A 176 2.45 -3.88 8.02
CA ARG A 176 2.70 -4.76 9.18
C ARG A 176 1.39 -5.24 9.78
N PHE A 177 1.36 -6.50 10.25
CA PHE A 177 0.22 -7.00 11.03
C PHE A 177 0.21 -6.47 12.46
N PHE A 178 1.40 -6.19 13.01
CA PHE A 178 1.56 -5.82 14.41
C PHE A 178 2.33 -4.51 14.57
N THR A 179 1.89 -3.71 15.54
CA THR A 179 2.55 -2.52 16.05
C THR A 179 3.01 -2.77 17.48
N LEU A 180 4.15 -2.20 17.89
CA LEU A 180 4.57 -2.26 19.29
C LEU A 180 3.57 -1.51 20.16
N ARG A 181 3.15 -2.11 21.28
CA ARG A 181 2.17 -1.52 22.22
C ARG A 181 2.54 -0.10 22.65
N LYS A 182 3.82 0.17 22.93
CA LYS A 182 4.32 1.50 23.30
C LYS A 182 4.17 2.56 22.19
N GLN A 183 3.98 2.14 20.94
CA GLN A 183 3.83 2.99 19.76
C GLN A 183 2.37 3.21 19.37
N ALA A 184 1.42 2.58 20.04
CA ALA A 184 -0.01 2.74 19.77
C ALA A 184 -0.72 3.37 20.97
N THR A 185 -1.77 4.14 20.71
CA THR A 185 -2.72 4.56 21.74
C THR A 185 -3.72 3.44 22.04
N ILE A 186 -4.65 3.62 22.98
CA ILE A 186 -5.67 2.59 23.27
C ILE A 186 -6.76 2.64 22.18
N GLU A 187 -7.08 3.85 21.74
CA GLU A 187 -8.14 4.19 20.80
C GLU A 187 -7.88 3.65 19.39
N GLU A 188 -6.62 3.40 19.06
CA GLU A 188 -6.21 2.84 17.77
C GLU A 188 -6.22 1.32 17.72
N ILE A 189 -6.25 0.64 18.87
CA ILE A 189 -6.22 -0.82 18.91
C ILE A 189 -7.55 -1.34 18.38
N VAL A 190 -7.47 -2.17 17.36
CA VAL A 190 -8.62 -2.86 16.79
C VAL A 190 -8.33 -4.37 16.72
N PRO A 191 -9.35 -5.22 16.92
CA PRO A 191 -9.18 -6.66 16.74
C PRO A 191 -8.94 -6.98 15.25
N PHE A 192 -8.30 -8.11 14.96
CA PHE A 192 -8.31 -8.65 13.60
C PHE A 192 -9.73 -9.01 13.19
N SER A 193 -10.07 -8.76 11.93
CA SER A 193 -11.32 -9.22 11.35
C SER A 193 -11.27 -10.71 10.99
N ASP A 194 -12.42 -11.37 10.99
CA ASP A 194 -12.53 -12.79 10.59
C ASP A 194 -12.11 -13.03 9.13
N THR A 195 -12.19 -12.01 8.27
CA THR A 195 -11.71 -12.07 6.89
C THR A 195 -10.18 -12.17 6.81
N VAL A 196 -9.48 -11.56 7.78
CA VAL A 196 -8.01 -11.53 7.84
C VAL A 196 -7.47 -12.72 8.62
N ASP A 197 -8.08 -13.03 9.77
CA ASP A 197 -7.64 -14.06 10.70
C ASP A 197 -8.75 -15.06 11.08
N PRO A 198 -9.28 -15.84 10.12
CA PRO A 198 -10.43 -16.73 10.34
C PRO A 198 -10.19 -17.82 11.37
N TYR A 199 -8.92 -18.13 11.67
CA TYR A 199 -8.52 -19.17 12.61
C TYR A 199 -7.91 -18.61 13.91
N GLY A 200 -7.92 -17.29 14.12
CA GLY A 200 -7.38 -16.67 15.33
C GLY A 200 -5.87 -16.85 15.52
N ILE A 201 -5.11 -17.07 14.45
CA ILE A 201 -3.66 -17.29 14.48
C ILE A 201 -2.93 -15.99 14.85
N LEU A 202 -3.30 -14.88 14.21
CA LEU A 202 -2.73 -13.56 14.48
C LEU A 202 -3.18 -13.03 15.84
N ALA A 203 -4.47 -13.17 16.16
CA ALA A 203 -5.02 -12.80 17.45
C ALA A 203 -4.39 -13.63 18.59
N GLY A 204 -4.21 -14.94 18.36
CA GLY A 204 -3.49 -15.83 19.25
C GLY A 204 -2.03 -15.42 19.44
N ALA A 205 -1.36 -14.91 18.41
CA ALA A 205 0.01 -14.43 18.54
C ALA A 205 0.15 -13.17 19.43
N ILE A 206 -0.88 -12.32 19.47
CA ILE A 206 -0.95 -11.15 20.37
C ILE A 206 -1.24 -11.57 21.81
N SER A 207 -2.19 -12.49 22.03
CA SER A 207 -2.66 -12.83 23.38
C SER A 207 -1.58 -13.40 24.31
N HIS A 208 -0.46 -13.85 23.75
CA HIS A 208 0.69 -14.35 24.50
C HIS A 208 1.69 -13.24 24.91
N ASP A 209 1.55 -12.01 24.41
CA ASP A 209 2.54 -10.94 24.57
C ASP A 209 1.93 -9.54 24.50
N ASP A 210 1.84 -8.86 25.65
CA ASP A 210 1.34 -7.49 25.78
C ASP A 210 2.18 -6.43 25.04
N GLN A 211 3.30 -6.83 24.42
CA GLN A 211 4.19 -5.93 23.68
C GLN A 211 3.70 -5.60 22.27
N PHE A 212 2.73 -6.33 21.72
CA PHE A 212 2.23 -6.13 20.36
C PHE A 212 0.73 -5.90 20.34
N VAL A 213 0.29 -5.09 19.40
CA VAL A 213 -1.13 -4.82 19.13
C VAL A 213 -1.37 -4.73 17.64
N HIS A 214 -2.63 -4.94 17.24
CA HIS A 214 -3.11 -4.59 15.91
C HIS A 214 -3.81 -3.24 15.99
N THR A 215 -3.54 -2.34 15.04
CA THR A 215 -4.10 -0.99 15.01
C THR A 215 -4.80 -0.70 13.70
N THR A 216 -5.63 0.35 13.65
CA THR A 216 -6.22 0.87 12.40
C THR A 216 -5.17 1.14 11.30
N GLU A 217 -3.92 1.46 11.67
CA GLU A 217 -2.83 1.61 10.70
C GLU A 217 -2.39 0.29 10.03
N ASN A 218 -2.67 -0.85 10.67
CA ASN A 218 -2.32 -2.19 10.21
C ASN A 218 -3.43 -2.81 9.35
N GLU A 219 -4.62 -2.22 9.32
CA GLU A 219 -5.73 -2.70 8.50
C GLU A 219 -5.46 -2.44 7.02
N VAL A 220 -5.84 -3.43 6.20
CA VAL A 220 -5.84 -3.34 4.73
C VAL A 220 -7.22 -3.79 4.27
N GLU A 221 -7.82 -2.97 3.42
CA GLU A 221 -9.11 -3.25 2.83
C GLU A 221 -8.93 -3.98 1.49
N TYR A 222 -9.74 -5.01 1.28
CA TYR A 222 -9.73 -5.82 0.06
C TYR A 222 -11.04 -5.64 -0.68
N TYR A 223 -10.95 -5.29 -1.95
CA TYR A 223 -12.10 -5.10 -2.82
C TYR A 223 -11.91 -5.91 -4.10
N GLU A 224 -13.01 -6.48 -4.57
CA GLU A 224 -13.13 -7.08 -5.89
C GLU A 224 -14.09 -6.23 -6.71
N LEU A 225 -13.76 -5.99 -7.98
CA LEU A 225 -14.68 -5.33 -8.89
C LEU A 225 -15.65 -6.38 -9.44
N ASN A 226 -16.92 -6.29 -9.05
CA ASN A 226 -17.98 -7.09 -9.65
C ASN A 226 -18.41 -6.46 -10.98
N GLU A 227 -18.08 -7.09 -12.11
CA GLU A 227 -18.42 -6.60 -13.45
C GLU A 227 -19.93 -6.69 -13.78
N TYR A 228 -20.74 -7.36 -12.94
CA TYR A 228 -22.18 -7.55 -13.14
C TYR A 228 -23.05 -6.30 -12.98
N GLU A 229 -22.55 -5.21 -12.39
CA GLU A 229 -23.34 -3.98 -12.19
C GLU A 229 -23.16 -2.92 -13.30
N GLN A 230 -22.32 -3.18 -14.31
CA GLN A 230 -22.08 -2.21 -15.40
C GLN A 230 -23.03 -2.34 -16.61
N GLU A 231 -23.89 -3.36 -16.67
CA GLU A 231 -24.89 -3.52 -17.76
C GLU A 231 -26.28 -2.93 -17.46
N ILE A 232 -26.49 -2.34 -16.27
CA ILE A 232 -27.73 -1.61 -15.96
C ILE A 232 -27.40 -0.14 -15.68
N LYS A 233 -27.19 0.63 -16.75
CA LYS A 233 -27.48 2.07 -16.80
C LYS A 233 -27.47 2.60 -18.23
#